data_AF-A0A2N6N860-F1
#
_entry.id   AF-A0A2N6N860-F1
#
_cell.length_a   1.000
_cell.length_b   1.000
_cell.length_c   1.000
_cell.angle_alpha   90.00
_cell.angle_beta   90.00
_cell.angle_gamma   90.00
#
_symmetry.space_group_name_H-M   'P 1'
#
loop_
_entity.id
_entity.type
_entity.pdbx_description
1 polymer ?
#
loop_
_entity_poly.entity_id
_entity_poly.type
_entity_poly.pdbx_seq_one_letter_code
_entity_poly.pdbx_strand_id
1 'polypeptide(L)'
;MATESPASNITKSTSTPQTIIQSWNPNSSVATVPVTVHSFPALEPTSLEQWSVNHLYLPLRRDLLYSAVVYEGDNTRQGTASSKTRYDVHGSHRKIRPQKGSGRARLGSRQSPSIKGGGKTFGPHPRNFGTKLNRKVYDKAWRTALSYRYRRGELIVCEDGMELAVPEDFVKVAHHFKDGLREAYLAKYMRGVLAALRLGSTDGRTLFVTGNRRDWLYGAMEQLPSEGRALDLPDVDVKDLLETGKVVMERSVLQEMIEQHQSDLVSRIVVGGLPLKGPQTGEKVL
;
A
#
# COMPACT_ATOMS: atom_id res chain seq x y z
N MET A 1 -19.57 -34.80 65.10
CA MET A 1 -19.61 -33.37 64.77
C MET A 1 -18.43 -33.09 63.86
N ALA A 2 -18.69 -32.72 62.60
CA ALA A 2 -17.68 -32.63 61.56
C ALA A 2 -16.88 -31.32 61.67
N THR A 3 -15.57 -31.44 61.53
CA THR A 3 -14.55 -30.39 61.57
C THR A 3 -14.49 -29.62 60.25
N GLU A 4 -14.62 -28.29 60.29
CA GLU A 4 -14.36 -27.41 59.14
C GLU A 4 -12.88 -27.03 59.06
N SER A 5 -12.27 -27.21 57.88
CA SER A 5 -10.90 -26.77 57.58
C SER A 5 -10.88 -25.30 57.14
N PRO A 6 -9.88 -24.49 57.53
CA PRO A 6 -9.77 -23.12 57.03
C PRO A 6 -9.34 -23.11 55.56
N ALA A 7 -9.99 -22.26 54.75
CA ALA A 7 -9.67 -22.09 53.33
C ALA A 7 -8.29 -21.43 53.14
N SER A 8 -7.54 -21.91 52.15
CA SER A 8 -6.23 -21.39 51.75
C SER A 8 -6.32 -19.96 51.20
N ASN A 9 -5.53 -19.04 51.77
CA ASN A 9 -5.32 -17.69 51.22
C ASN A 9 -4.61 -17.78 49.86
N ILE A 10 -5.38 -17.72 48.78
CA ILE A 10 -4.85 -17.50 47.43
C ILE A 10 -4.46 -16.03 47.33
N THR A 11 -3.16 -15.77 47.21
CA THR A 11 -2.61 -14.46 46.84
C THR A 11 -3.17 -14.07 45.47
N LYS A 12 -4.22 -13.23 45.46
CA LYS A 12 -4.67 -12.55 44.24
C LYS A 12 -3.63 -11.49 43.92
N SER A 13 -2.77 -11.73 42.93
CA SER A 13 -2.02 -10.67 42.29
C SER A 13 -3.02 -9.64 41.75
N THR A 14 -3.00 -8.44 42.31
CA THR A 14 -3.76 -7.29 41.84
C THR A 14 -3.25 -6.87 40.46
N SER A 15 -3.66 -7.59 39.41
CA SER A 15 -3.64 -7.07 38.04
C SER A 15 -5.04 -6.55 37.75
N THR A 16 -5.31 -5.34 38.20
CA THR A 16 -6.55 -4.63 37.89
C THR A 16 -6.69 -4.55 36.37
N PRO A 17 -7.80 -4.99 35.74
CA PRO A 17 -8.02 -4.88 34.29
C PRO A 17 -8.11 -3.43 33.78
N GLN A 18 -7.94 -2.45 34.66
CA GLN A 18 -7.96 -1.02 34.36
C GLN A 18 -6.67 -0.54 33.66
N THR A 19 -5.53 -1.22 33.77
CA THR A 19 -4.28 -0.77 33.10
C THR A 19 -4.29 -0.99 31.58
N ILE A 20 -5.05 -1.96 31.08
CA ILE A 20 -5.19 -2.21 29.62
C ILE A 20 -6.28 -1.30 29.02
N ILE A 21 -7.25 -0.86 29.81
CA ILE A 21 -8.32 0.04 29.34
C ILE A 21 -7.91 1.52 29.47
N GLN A 22 -6.95 1.86 30.34
CA GLN A 22 -6.39 3.21 30.44
C GLN A 22 -5.36 3.56 29.35
N SER A 23 -4.92 2.61 28.51
CA SER A 23 -4.03 2.89 27.37
C SER A 23 -4.75 3.40 26.12
N TRP A 24 -6.05 3.71 26.21
CA TRP A 24 -6.82 4.33 25.13
C TRP A 24 -7.32 5.72 25.51
N ASN A 25 -6.44 6.53 26.07
CA ASN A 25 -6.59 7.97 26.05
C ASN A 25 -5.69 8.51 24.92
N PRO A 26 -6.24 9.01 23.79
CA PRO A 26 -5.44 9.53 22.68
C PRO A 26 -4.55 10.73 23.07
N ASN A 27 -4.76 11.30 24.26
CA ASN A 27 -4.04 12.46 24.77
C ASN A 27 -3.19 12.20 26.04
N SER A 28 -2.96 10.96 26.47
CA SER A 28 -2.07 10.69 27.63
C SER A 28 -0.63 10.38 27.22
N SER A 29 0.26 11.37 27.39
CA SER A 29 1.72 11.29 27.63
C SER A 29 2.49 10.06 27.11
N VAL A 30 2.77 10.07 25.80
CA VAL A 30 3.93 9.46 25.12
C VAL A 30 4.15 7.95 25.33
N ALA A 31 3.42 7.15 24.54
CA ALA A 31 3.93 5.85 24.11
C ALA A 31 4.58 6.04 22.72
N THR A 32 5.90 6.15 22.68
CA THR A 32 6.71 6.15 21.46
C THR A 32 7.20 4.74 21.13
N VAL A 33 7.56 4.52 19.87
CA VAL A 33 8.21 3.29 19.38
C VAL A 33 9.52 3.65 18.71
N PRO A 34 10.60 2.88 18.98
CA PRO A 34 11.90 3.12 18.35
C PRO A 34 11.92 2.61 16.91
N VAL A 35 12.56 3.34 16.03
CA VAL A 35 12.84 2.97 14.64
C VAL A 35 14.33 3.12 14.41
N THR A 36 14.99 2.02 14.04
CA THR A 36 16.40 2.04 13.65
C THR A 36 16.52 2.50 12.20
N VAL A 37 17.36 3.49 11.97
CA VAL A 37 17.74 3.91 10.61
C VAL A 37 19.01 3.18 10.23
N HIS A 38 19.03 2.63 9.02
CA HIS A 38 20.12 1.81 8.49
C HIS A 38 20.84 2.50 7.33
N SER A 39 22.14 2.24 7.16
CA SER A 39 22.84 2.60 5.93
C SER A 39 22.53 1.59 4.82
N PHE A 40 22.26 2.06 3.62
CA PHE A 40 22.13 1.19 2.44
C PHE A 40 23.42 1.32 1.60
N PRO A 41 24.04 0.23 1.11
CA PRO A 41 23.51 -1.12 0.97
C PRO A 41 23.75 -2.12 2.11
N ALA A 42 24.60 -1.85 3.11
CA ALA A 42 25.00 -2.88 4.09
C ALA A 42 23.95 -3.18 5.19
N LEU A 43 22.96 -2.30 5.36
CA LEU A 43 21.96 -2.30 6.44
C LEU A 43 22.54 -2.17 7.86
N GLU A 44 23.66 -1.47 8.01
CA GLU A 44 24.24 -1.19 9.32
C GLU A 44 23.41 -0.13 10.05
N PRO A 45 23.10 -0.30 11.34
CA PRO A 45 22.31 0.70 12.09
C PRO A 45 23.14 1.97 12.32
N THR A 46 22.64 3.12 11.87
CA THR A 46 23.35 4.41 11.97
C THR A 46 22.74 5.36 12.98
N SER A 47 21.41 5.37 13.12
CA SER A 47 20.71 6.23 14.09
C SER A 47 19.44 5.58 14.63
N LEU A 48 18.95 6.14 15.75
CA LEU A 48 17.72 5.69 16.40
C LEU A 48 16.74 6.84 16.51
N GLU A 49 15.55 6.67 15.95
CA GLU A 49 14.46 7.64 16.03
C GLU A 49 13.31 7.14 16.90
N GLN A 50 12.60 8.05 17.55
CA GLN A 50 11.35 7.78 18.25
C GLN A 50 10.14 8.29 17.47
N TRP A 51 9.16 7.42 17.31
CA TRP A 51 7.92 7.68 16.60
C TRP A 51 6.71 7.47 17.50
N SER A 52 5.60 8.15 17.26
CA SER A 52 4.37 7.87 18.01
C SER A 52 3.84 6.45 17.77
N VAL A 53 3.29 5.81 18.79
CA VAL A 53 2.48 4.58 18.65
C VAL A 53 1.33 4.77 17.64
N ASN A 54 0.77 5.98 17.56
CA ASN A 54 -0.28 6.30 16.59
C ASN A 54 0.23 6.34 15.14
N HIS A 55 1.54 6.38 14.90
CA HIS A 55 2.13 6.33 13.57
C HIS A 55 2.46 4.91 13.13
N LEU A 56 3.20 4.17 13.95
CA LEU A 56 3.82 2.89 13.55
C LEU A 56 3.42 1.70 14.42
N TYR A 57 2.52 1.87 15.38
CA TYR A 57 2.10 0.78 16.26
C TYR A 57 0.58 0.73 16.49
N LEU A 58 -0.19 1.03 15.46
CA LEU A 58 -1.65 0.92 15.50
C LEU A 58 -2.12 -0.55 15.57
N PRO A 59 -3.25 -0.84 16.24
CA PRO A 59 -3.87 -2.16 16.21
C PRO A 59 -4.25 -2.54 14.77
N LEU A 60 -4.09 -3.81 14.41
CA LEU A 60 -4.40 -4.28 13.06
C LEU A 60 -5.90 -4.20 12.82
N ARG A 61 -6.32 -3.38 11.87
CA ARG A 61 -7.71 -3.23 11.43
C ARG A 61 -7.89 -3.64 9.98
N ARG A 62 -8.26 -4.90 9.78
CA ARG A 62 -8.43 -5.51 8.44
C ARG A 62 -9.54 -4.85 7.63
N ASP A 63 -10.57 -4.35 8.29
CA ASP A 63 -11.70 -3.62 7.69
C ASP A 63 -11.25 -2.32 7.00
N LEU A 64 -10.37 -1.55 7.65
CA LEU A 64 -9.83 -0.31 7.08
C LEU A 64 -8.89 -0.60 5.92
N LEU A 65 -8.01 -1.59 6.07
CA LEU A 65 -7.10 -2.01 5.00
C LEU A 65 -7.87 -2.52 3.78
N TYR A 66 -8.88 -3.36 3.99
CA TYR A 66 -9.76 -3.84 2.93
C TYR A 66 -10.42 -2.68 2.18
N SER A 67 -10.99 -1.72 2.92
CA SER A 67 -11.68 -0.57 2.31
C SER A 67 -10.73 0.29 1.47
N ALA A 68 -9.50 0.50 1.94
CA ALA A 68 -8.48 1.24 1.19
C ALA A 68 -8.04 0.51 -0.09
N VAL A 69 -7.73 -0.79 0.00
CA VAL A 69 -7.28 -1.58 -1.16
C VAL A 69 -8.38 -1.71 -2.22
N VAL A 70 -9.64 -1.88 -1.82
CA VAL A 70 -10.77 -1.91 -2.76
C VAL A 70 -10.96 -0.54 -3.41
N TYR A 71 -10.89 0.54 -2.62
CA TYR A 71 -10.96 1.91 -3.13
C TYR A 71 -9.86 2.20 -4.16
N GLU A 72 -8.62 1.79 -3.91
CA GLU A 72 -7.51 1.91 -4.87
C GLU A 72 -7.82 1.12 -6.15
N GLY A 73 -8.18 -0.15 -6.02
CA GLY A 73 -8.48 -1.01 -7.18
C GLY A 73 -9.65 -0.53 -8.05
N ASP A 74 -10.68 0.05 -7.43
CA ASP A 74 -11.81 0.66 -8.14
C ASP A 74 -11.38 1.89 -8.94
N ASN A 75 -10.45 2.70 -8.42
CA ASN A 75 -9.94 3.91 -9.07
C ASN A 75 -8.88 3.63 -10.15
N THR A 76 -8.09 2.56 -10.03
CA THR A 76 -7.14 2.14 -11.08
C THR A 76 -7.85 1.58 -12.32
N ARG A 77 -9.12 1.18 -12.21
CA ARG A 77 -9.85 0.50 -13.28
C ARG A 77 -10.19 1.43 -14.44
N GLN A 78 -9.71 1.09 -15.65
CA GLN A 78 -9.96 1.89 -16.87
C GLN A 78 -11.43 1.97 -17.30
N GLY A 79 -12.23 0.91 -17.08
CA GLY A 79 -13.67 0.94 -17.36
C GLY A 79 -14.08 1.11 -18.83
N THR A 80 -13.29 0.63 -19.79
CA THR A 80 -13.48 0.84 -21.24
C THR A 80 -14.35 -0.21 -21.96
N ALA A 81 -14.84 -1.22 -21.24
CA ALA A 81 -15.65 -2.28 -21.83
C ALA A 81 -16.95 -1.71 -22.43
N SER A 82 -17.19 -1.98 -23.72
CA SER A 82 -18.34 -1.48 -24.45
C SER A 82 -19.00 -2.59 -25.26
N SER A 83 -20.32 -2.60 -25.29
CA SER A 83 -21.14 -3.50 -26.08
C SER A 83 -22.20 -2.69 -26.81
N LYS A 84 -22.56 -3.13 -28.01
CA LYS A 84 -23.60 -2.47 -28.80
C LYS A 84 -24.97 -2.90 -28.30
N THR A 85 -25.80 -1.92 -27.94
CA THR A 85 -27.23 -2.17 -27.74
C THR A 85 -27.91 -2.36 -29.09
N ARG A 86 -29.19 -2.73 -29.10
CA ARG A 86 -29.96 -2.85 -30.34
C ARG A 86 -30.00 -1.55 -31.17
N TYR A 87 -29.73 -0.40 -30.55
CA TYR A 87 -29.73 0.91 -31.20
C TYR A 87 -28.38 1.26 -31.83
N ASP A 88 -27.29 0.64 -31.34
CA ASP A 88 -25.93 0.87 -31.83
C ASP A 88 -25.51 -0.15 -32.91
N VAL A 89 -26.23 -1.27 -33.01
CA VAL A 89 -25.96 -2.30 -34.01
C VAL A 89 -26.40 -1.81 -35.40
N HIS A 90 -25.46 -1.85 -36.34
CA HIS A 90 -25.69 -1.45 -37.73
C HIS A 90 -26.78 -2.30 -38.40
N GLY A 91 -27.77 -1.64 -39.01
CA GLY A 91 -28.83 -2.27 -39.79
C GLY A 91 -30.09 -1.43 -39.94
N SER A 92 -31.02 -1.91 -40.77
CA SER A 92 -32.34 -1.28 -40.91
C SER A 92 -33.22 -1.53 -39.69
N HIS A 93 -33.92 -0.50 -39.23
CA HIS A 93 -34.95 -0.59 -38.19
C HIS A 93 -36.31 -1.05 -38.76
N ARG A 94 -36.39 -1.36 -40.06
CA ARG A 94 -37.59 -1.90 -40.70
C ARG A 94 -37.98 -3.23 -40.05
N LYS A 95 -39.29 -3.40 -39.83
CA LYS A 95 -39.85 -4.66 -39.36
C LYS A 95 -39.54 -5.79 -40.36
N ILE A 96 -38.96 -6.89 -39.87
CA ILE A 96 -38.51 -8.00 -40.72
C ILE A 96 -39.67 -8.63 -41.50
N ARG A 97 -40.87 -8.69 -40.91
CA ARG A 97 -42.05 -9.30 -41.53
C ARG A 97 -43.37 -8.77 -40.96
N PRO A 98 -44.51 -8.98 -41.66
CA PRO A 98 -45.81 -8.51 -41.21
C PRO A 98 -46.22 -9.03 -39.82
N GLN A 99 -47.11 -8.30 -39.14
CA GLN A 99 -47.55 -8.63 -37.77
C GLN A 99 -48.30 -9.98 -37.68
N LYS A 100 -49.00 -10.37 -38.75
CA LYS A 100 -49.80 -11.59 -38.89
C LYS A 100 -49.66 -12.14 -40.32
N GLY A 101 -50.13 -13.36 -40.58
CA GLY A 101 -50.14 -13.96 -41.92
C GLY A 101 -48.81 -14.59 -42.40
N SER A 102 -47.79 -14.69 -41.54
CA SER A 102 -46.46 -15.23 -41.91
C SER A 102 -46.15 -16.64 -41.38
N GLY A 103 -47.07 -17.27 -40.63
CA GLY A 103 -46.91 -18.65 -40.13
C GLY A 103 -45.77 -18.90 -39.13
N ARG A 104 -45.04 -17.86 -38.67
CA ARG A 104 -43.92 -18.03 -37.71
C ARG A 104 -43.99 -16.96 -36.59
N ALA A 105 -43.19 -17.05 -35.53
CA ALA A 105 -43.22 -16.16 -34.35
C ALA A 105 -42.95 -14.65 -34.63
N ARG A 106 -43.75 -13.70 -34.12
CA ARG A 106 -43.62 -12.27 -34.46
C ARG A 106 -42.19 -11.72 -34.27
N LEU A 107 -41.70 -10.95 -35.25
CA LEU A 107 -40.38 -10.29 -35.21
C LEU A 107 -40.50 -8.79 -35.50
N GLY A 108 -39.73 -8.01 -34.75
CA GLY A 108 -39.57 -6.57 -34.93
C GLY A 108 -38.40 -6.26 -35.86
N SER A 109 -37.45 -5.46 -35.37
CA SER A 109 -36.22 -5.11 -36.08
C SER A 109 -35.14 -6.20 -35.98
N ARG A 110 -34.18 -6.20 -36.91
CA ARG A 110 -33.11 -7.21 -36.98
C ARG A 110 -32.10 -7.13 -35.82
N GLN A 111 -31.95 -5.97 -35.21
CA GLN A 111 -31.03 -5.71 -34.10
C GLN A 111 -31.53 -6.24 -32.74
N SER A 112 -32.70 -6.88 -32.70
CA SER A 112 -33.27 -7.42 -31.47
C SER A 112 -32.29 -8.41 -30.80
N PRO A 113 -32.08 -8.32 -29.47
CA PRO A 113 -31.17 -9.22 -28.73
C PRO A 113 -31.53 -10.70 -28.86
N SER A 114 -32.80 -11.01 -29.15
CA SER A 114 -33.27 -12.38 -29.38
C SER A 114 -32.88 -12.97 -30.75
N ILE A 115 -32.33 -12.15 -31.65
CA ILE A 115 -31.94 -12.54 -32.99
C ILE A 115 -30.40 -12.63 -33.04
N LYS A 116 -29.89 -13.58 -33.83
CA LYS A 116 -28.45 -13.69 -34.12
C LYS A 116 -27.92 -12.39 -34.73
N GLY A 117 -26.85 -11.84 -34.17
CA GLY A 117 -26.28 -10.56 -34.59
C GLY A 117 -27.06 -9.33 -34.11
N GLY A 118 -28.02 -9.51 -33.19
CA GLY A 118 -28.64 -8.41 -32.45
C GLY A 118 -27.73 -7.86 -31.36
N GLY A 119 -28.09 -6.70 -30.81
CA GLY A 119 -27.34 -6.05 -29.73
C GLY A 119 -27.57 -6.71 -28.37
N LYS A 120 -26.69 -6.48 -27.40
CA LYS A 120 -26.87 -6.96 -26.02
C LYS A 120 -27.70 -5.95 -25.22
N THR A 121 -28.77 -6.39 -24.55
CA THR A 121 -29.66 -5.48 -23.79
C THR A 121 -28.97 -4.84 -22.59
N PHE A 122 -28.38 -5.66 -21.71
CA PHE A 122 -27.63 -5.22 -20.53
C PHE A 122 -26.16 -5.58 -20.72
N GLY A 123 -25.57 -5.04 -21.79
CA GLY A 123 -24.14 -5.15 -22.05
C GLY A 123 -23.35 -4.12 -21.23
N PRO A 124 -22.04 -4.34 -21.04
CA PRO A 124 -21.18 -3.31 -20.46
C PRO A 124 -21.13 -2.08 -21.38
N HIS A 125 -21.07 -0.91 -20.77
CA HIS A 125 -20.75 0.35 -21.42
C HIS A 125 -19.61 1.02 -20.65
N PRO A 126 -18.81 1.88 -21.31
CA PRO A 126 -17.75 2.61 -20.65
C PRO A 126 -18.32 3.40 -19.48
N ARG A 127 -17.78 3.18 -18.27
CA ARG A 127 -18.27 3.81 -17.05
C ARG A 127 -17.14 4.00 -16.05
N ASN A 128 -17.30 5.00 -15.19
CA ASN A 128 -16.41 5.20 -14.06
C ASN A 128 -16.73 4.18 -12.96
N PHE A 129 -15.71 3.47 -12.47
CA PHE A 129 -15.81 2.51 -11.37
C PHE A 129 -15.36 3.08 -10.03
N GLY A 130 -14.72 4.26 -10.03
CA GLY A 130 -14.15 4.87 -8.83
C GLY A 130 -15.17 5.04 -7.70
N THR A 131 -14.81 4.50 -6.55
CA THR A 131 -15.57 4.65 -5.30
C THR A 131 -14.97 5.77 -4.45
N LYS A 132 -15.73 6.25 -3.45
CA LYS A 132 -15.26 7.31 -2.55
C LYS A 132 -14.91 6.72 -1.19
N LEU A 133 -13.80 7.18 -0.62
CA LEU A 133 -13.39 6.85 0.75
C LEU A 133 -13.08 8.15 1.51
N ASN A 134 -13.48 8.22 2.78
CA ASN A 134 -13.19 9.38 3.61
C ASN A 134 -11.67 9.50 3.81
N ARG A 135 -11.11 10.70 3.64
CA ARG A 135 -9.65 10.93 3.79
C ARG A 135 -9.10 10.40 5.11
N LYS A 136 -9.75 10.68 6.23
CA LYS A 136 -9.34 10.17 7.56
C LYS A 136 -9.31 8.64 7.66
N VAL A 137 -10.19 7.95 6.91
CA VAL A 137 -10.24 6.48 6.87
C VAL A 137 -9.06 5.95 6.05
N TYR A 138 -8.76 6.59 4.92
CA TYR A 138 -7.62 6.26 4.06
C TYR A 138 -6.28 6.49 4.78
N ASP A 139 -6.10 7.66 5.38
CA ASP A 139 -4.91 8.03 6.16
C ASP A 139 -4.64 7.04 7.31
N LYS A 140 -5.71 6.59 7.98
CA LYS A 140 -5.61 5.58 9.02
C LYS A 140 -5.25 4.20 8.46
N ALA A 141 -5.72 3.84 7.26
CA ALA A 141 -5.34 2.60 6.59
C ALA A 141 -3.85 2.58 6.23
N TRP A 142 -3.31 3.69 5.71
CA TRP A 142 -1.87 3.88 5.47
C TRP A 142 -1.03 3.59 6.71
N ARG A 143 -1.30 4.29 7.83
CA ARG A 143 -0.57 4.06 9.08
C ARG A 143 -0.80 2.65 9.65
N THR A 144 -1.98 2.06 9.45
CA THR A 144 -2.25 0.67 9.85
C THR A 144 -1.41 -0.33 9.05
N ALA A 145 -1.20 -0.08 7.75
CA ALA A 145 -0.34 -0.90 6.89
C ALA A 145 1.14 -0.79 7.30
N LEU A 146 1.63 0.43 7.52
CA LEU A 146 2.98 0.65 8.06
C LEU A 146 3.16 0.00 9.43
N SER A 147 2.18 0.15 10.33
CA SER A 147 2.21 -0.49 11.66
C SER A 147 2.19 -2.03 11.59
N TYR A 148 1.54 -2.59 10.57
CA TYR A 148 1.58 -4.02 10.31
C TYR A 148 2.98 -4.49 9.90
N ARG A 149 3.65 -3.75 9.01
CA ARG A 149 5.03 -4.06 8.59
C ARG A 149 6.04 -3.86 9.71
N TYR A 150 5.92 -2.77 10.46
CA TYR A 150 6.78 -2.47 11.61
C TYR A 150 6.76 -3.61 12.64
N ARG A 151 5.55 -4.05 13.08
CA ARG A 151 5.41 -5.13 14.06
C ARG A 151 6.00 -6.47 13.63
N ARG A 152 6.13 -6.69 12.33
CA ARG A 152 6.69 -7.93 11.75
C ARG A 152 8.18 -7.83 11.44
N GLY A 153 8.82 -6.67 11.68
CA GLY A 153 10.20 -6.43 11.26
C GLY A 153 10.37 -6.42 9.74
N GLU A 154 9.28 -6.11 9.02
CA GLU A 154 9.25 -6.06 7.54
C GLU A 154 9.39 -4.63 7.01
N LEU A 155 9.33 -3.62 7.89
CA LEU A 155 9.63 -2.23 7.58
C LEU A 155 11.09 -1.94 7.94
N ILE A 156 11.91 -1.64 6.94
CA ILE A 156 13.32 -1.27 7.08
C ILE A 156 13.45 0.18 6.67
N VAL A 157 13.98 1.01 7.56
CA VAL A 157 14.17 2.44 7.30
C VAL A 157 15.64 2.68 7.05
N CYS A 158 15.96 3.28 5.91
CA CYS A 158 17.31 3.58 5.50
C CYS A 158 17.59 5.09 5.56
N GLU A 159 18.85 5.46 5.60
CA GLU A 159 19.26 6.85 5.44
C GLU A 159 18.79 7.44 4.10
N ASP A 160 18.67 8.77 4.08
CA ASP A 160 18.35 9.51 2.87
C ASP A 160 19.50 9.37 1.86
N GLY A 161 19.18 9.21 0.57
CA GLY A 161 20.21 8.90 -0.43
C GLY A 161 20.38 7.40 -0.67
N MET A 162 19.31 6.62 -0.51
CA MET A 162 19.32 5.17 -0.72
C MET A 162 19.56 4.84 -2.20
N GLU A 163 20.83 4.66 -2.57
CA GLU A 163 21.28 4.36 -3.93
C GLU A 163 22.17 3.11 -3.91
N LEU A 164 22.25 2.40 -5.04
CA LEU A 164 23.15 1.28 -5.20
C LEU A 164 24.61 1.77 -5.20
N ALA A 165 25.43 1.27 -4.27
CA ALA A 165 26.86 1.61 -4.19
C ALA A 165 27.69 0.88 -5.27
N VAL A 166 27.51 1.27 -6.53
CA VAL A 166 28.19 0.63 -7.67
C VAL A 166 29.68 1.01 -7.67
N PRO A 167 30.61 0.08 -8.03
CA PRO A 167 32.04 0.38 -8.06
C PRO A 167 32.41 1.57 -8.96
N GLU A 168 33.39 2.38 -8.54
CA GLU A 168 33.81 3.57 -9.28
C GLU A 168 34.26 3.28 -10.71
N ASP A 169 34.94 2.14 -10.92
CA ASP A 169 35.40 1.72 -12.24
C ASP A 169 34.22 1.48 -13.20
N PHE A 170 33.12 0.93 -12.67
CA PHE A 170 31.90 0.77 -13.44
C PHE A 170 31.28 2.13 -13.76
N VAL A 171 31.22 3.06 -12.80
CA VAL A 171 30.65 4.40 -13.01
C VAL A 171 31.37 5.13 -14.15
N LYS A 172 32.71 5.06 -14.22
CA LYS A 172 33.52 5.68 -15.28
C LYS A 172 33.23 5.09 -16.68
N VAL A 173 32.92 3.80 -16.75
CA VAL A 173 32.73 3.08 -18.03
C VAL A 173 31.24 2.93 -18.39
N ALA A 174 30.32 3.17 -17.46
CA ALA A 174 28.89 2.90 -17.61
C ALA A 174 28.28 3.56 -18.86
N HIS A 175 28.72 4.77 -19.19
CA HIS A 175 28.25 5.52 -20.37
C HIS A 175 28.76 4.95 -21.71
N HIS A 176 29.83 4.16 -21.69
CA HIS A 176 30.43 3.56 -22.89
C HIS A 176 29.86 2.18 -23.21
N PHE A 177 29.16 1.54 -22.26
CA PHE A 177 28.55 0.25 -22.51
C PHE A 177 27.41 0.35 -23.52
N LYS A 178 27.41 -0.59 -24.46
CA LYS A 178 26.35 -0.80 -25.46
C LYS A 178 25.63 -2.12 -25.19
N ASP A 179 24.55 -2.35 -25.93
CA ASP A 179 23.86 -3.64 -26.00
C ASP A 179 23.28 -4.16 -24.66
N GLY A 180 22.91 -3.26 -23.75
CA GLY A 180 22.28 -3.64 -22.49
C GLY A 180 23.24 -4.19 -21.43
N LEU A 181 24.57 -4.14 -21.67
CA LEU A 181 25.55 -4.69 -20.73
C LEU A 181 25.53 -3.97 -19.38
N ARG A 182 25.25 -2.66 -19.39
CA ARG A 182 25.10 -1.84 -18.19
C ARG A 182 23.97 -2.38 -17.32
N GLU A 183 22.80 -2.59 -17.91
CA GLU A 183 21.60 -3.10 -17.26
C GLU A 183 21.82 -4.52 -16.72
N ALA A 184 22.47 -5.39 -17.50
CA ALA A 184 22.81 -6.74 -17.08
C ALA A 184 23.79 -6.78 -15.89
N TYR A 185 24.79 -5.90 -15.88
CA TYR A 185 25.72 -5.77 -14.75
C TYR A 185 24.99 -5.29 -13.50
N LEU A 186 24.17 -4.23 -13.61
CA LEU A 186 23.38 -3.70 -12.51
C LEU A 186 22.44 -4.76 -11.93
N ALA A 187 21.76 -5.52 -12.79
CA ALA A 187 20.90 -6.64 -12.36
C ALA A 187 21.69 -7.73 -11.62
N LYS A 188 22.88 -8.10 -12.10
CA LYS A 188 23.73 -9.09 -11.42
C LYS A 188 24.19 -8.57 -10.05
N TYR A 189 24.64 -7.32 -9.99
CA TYR A 189 25.11 -6.70 -8.75
C TYR A 189 23.97 -6.60 -7.73
N MET A 190 22.82 -6.07 -8.14
CA MET A 190 21.64 -5.94 -7.27
C MET A 190 21.13 -7.29 -6.78
N ARG A 191 21.12 -8.33 -7.63
CA ARG A 191 20.77 -9.69 -7.17
C ARG A 191 21.71 -10.18 -6.07
N GLY A 192 23.01 -9.88 -6.17
CA GLY A 192 23.99 -10.18 -5.12
C GLY A 192 23.69 -9.45 -3.81
N VAL A 193 23.38 -8.14 -3.90
CA VAL A 193 22.98 -7.32 -2.74
C VAL A 193 21.70 -7.88 -2.09
N LEU A 194 20.66 -8.13 -2.88
CA LEU A 194 19.39 -8.66 -2.38
C LEU A 194 19.53 -10.03 -1.73
N ALA A 195 20.34 -10.92 -2.32
CA ALA A 195 20.61 -12.23 -1.75
C ALA A 195 21.39 -12.14 -0.42
N ALA A 196 22.40 -11.27 -0.35
CA ALA A 196 23.18 -11.06 0.87
C ALA A 196 22.33 -10.50 2.03
N LEU A 197 21.40 -9.59 1.72
CA LEU A 197 20.55 -8.92 2.69
C LEU A 197 19.23 -9.66 2.99
N ARG A 198 18.98 -10.82 2.35
CA ARG A 198 17.69 -11.54 2.42
C ARG A 198 16.50 -10.65 2.06
N LEU A 199 16.70 -9.84 1.02
CA LEU A 199 15.69 -8.97 0.40
C LEU A 199 15.29 -9.48 -1.00
N GLY A 200 15.86 -10.59 -1.47
CA GLY A 200 15.49 -11.22 -2.72
C GLY A 200 14.26 -12.13 -2.60
N SER A 201 13.76 -12.58 -3.75
CA SER A 201 12.55 -13.39 -3.96
C SER A 201 12.45 -14.65 -3.09
N THR A 202 13.58 -15.19 -2.63
CA THR A 202 13.65 -16.32 -1.68
C THR A 202 12.96 -16.02 -0.35
N ASP A 203 13.04 -14.77 0.11
CA ASP A 203 12.46 -14.28 1.36
C ASP A 203 11.19 -13.43 1.09
N GLY A 204 10.63 -13.57 -0.12
CA GLY A 204 9.55 -12.74 -0.65
C GLY A 204 10.09 -11.61 -1.53
N ARG A 205 9.21 -10.75 -2.04
CA ARG A 205 9.64 -9.58 -2.83
C ARG A 205 9.98 -8.39 -1.93
N THR A 206 10.78 -7.44 -2.42
CA THR A 206 11.06 -6.19 -1.70
C THR A 206 10.51 -4.98 -2.44
N LEU A 207 9.86 -4.07 -1.71
CA LEU A 207 9.49 -2.75 -2.20
C LEU A 207 10.53 -1.74 -1.70
N PHE A 208 11.23 -1.08 -2.61
CA PHE A 208 12.06 0.09 -2.30
C PHE A 208 11.24 1.36 -2.52
N VAL A 209 11.24 2.28 -1.55
CA VAL A 209 10.59 3.59 -1.69
C VAL A 209 11.60 4.71 -1.48
N THR A 210 11.71 5.59 -2.47
CA THR A 210 12.64 6.73 -2.49
C THR A 210 11.89 8.05 -2.63
N GLY A 211 12.46 9.14 -2.12
CA GLY A 211 11.87 10.47 -2.28
C GLY A 211 12.04 11.01 -3.69
N ASN A 212 13.17 10.69 -4.32
CA ASN A 212 13.47 10.99 -5.71
C ASN A 212 13.93 9.72 -6.44
N ARG A 213 13.76 9.71 -7.76
CA ARG A 213 14.23 8.61 -8.60
C ARG A 213 15.75 8.46 -8.51
N ARG A 214 16.20 7.23 -8.28
CA ARG A 214 17.59 6.81 -8.09
C ARG A 214 18.06 6.00 -9.30
N ASP A 215 18.91 6.54 -10.16
CA ASP A 215 19.15 5.97 -11.50
C ASP A 215 19.66 4.53 -11.46
N TRP A 216 20.59 4.21 -10.55
CA TRP A 216 21.17 2.87 -10.47
C TRP A 216 20.23 1.88 -9.81
N LEU A 217 19.58 2.29 -8.72
CA LEU A 217 18.60 1.46 -8.04
C LEU A 217 17.41 1.12 -8.97
N TYR A 218 16.81 2.10 -9.63
CA TYR A 218 15.68 1.88 -10.52
C TYR A 218 16.08 1.09 -11.76
N GLY A 219 17.21 1.45 -12.38
CA GLY A 219 17.74 0.72 -13.53
C GLY A 219 18.02 -0.75 -13.22
N ALA A 220 18.52 -1.05 -12.01
CA ALA A 220 18.72 -2.43 -11.57
C ALA A 220 17.40 -3.17 -11.29
N MET A 221 16.46 -2.51 -10.60
CA MET A 221 15.18 -3.12 -10.20
C MET A 221 14.24 -3.35 -11.38
N GLU A 222 14.28 -2.50 -12.41
CA GLU A 222 13.51 -2.68 -13.65
C GLU A 222 13.87 -3.99 -14.38
N GLN A 223 15.13 -4.43 -14.27
CA GLN A 223 15.59 -5.71 -14.79
C GLN A 223 15.27 -6.91 -13.90
N LEU A 224 14.80 -6.67 -12.67
CA LEU A 224 14.56 -7.68 -11.63
C LEU A 224 13.11 -7.68 -11.10
N PRO A 225 12.07 -7.76 -11.95
CA PRO A 225 10.67 -7.69 -11.52
C PRO A 225 10.25 -8.85 -10.60
N SER A 226 10.97 -9.97 -10.65
CA SER A 226 10.74 -11.13 -9.78
C SER A 226 11.26 -10.92 -8.34
N GLU A 227 12.27 -10.07 -8.15
CA GLU A 227 12.89 -9.83 -6.83
C GLU A 227 12.15 -8.71 -6.07
N GLY A 228 11.53 -7.76 -6.78
CA GLY A 228 10.88 -6.62 -6.16
C GLY A 228 10.59 -5.49 -7.13
N ARG A 229 10.40 -4.29 -6.57
CA ARG A 229 10.22 -3.05 -7.32
C ARG A 229 10.74 -1.85 -6.53
N ALA A 230 11.07 -0.78 -7.24
CA ALA A 230 11.35 0.54 -6.67
C ALA A 230 10.25 1.52 -7.12
N LEU A 231 9.70 2.29 -6.18
CA LEU A 231 8.66 3.29 -6.43
C LEU A 231 9.02 4.62 -5.76
N ASP A 232 8.70 5.72 -6.42
CA ASP A 232 8.83 7.05 -5.83
C ASP A 232 7.65 7.28 -4.89
N LEU A 233 7.83 8.11 -3.86
CA LEU A 233 6.78 8.39 -2.86
C LEU A 233 5.36 8.65 -3.42
N PRO A 234 5.16 9.49 -4.46
CA PRO A 234 3.81 9.76 -4.99
C PRO A 234 3.15 8.56 -5.70
N ASP A 235 3.94 7.55 -6.11
CA ASP A 235 3.47 6.38 -6.84
C ASP A 235 3.21 5.18 -5.91
N VAL A 236 3.36 5.34 -4.59
CA VAL A 236 3.07 4.29 -3.61
C VAL A 236 1.61 4.33 -3.19
N ASP A 237 0.97 3.17 -3.18
CA ASP A 237 -0.37 2.94 -2.63
C ASP A 237 -0.36 2.09 -1.34
N VAL A 238 -1.49 2.03 -0.61
CA VAL A 238 -1.65 1.11 0.56
C VAL A 238 -1.50 -0.33 0.12
N LYS A 239 -2.05 -0.69 -1.04
CA LYS A 239 -1.86 -2.01 -1.65
C LYS A 239 -0.37 -2.32 -1.81
N ASP A 240 0.44 -1.35 -2.20
CA ASP A 240 1.85 -1.59 -2.48
C ASP A 240 2.64 -1.92 -1.21
N LEU A 241 2.35 -1.22 -0.12
CA LEU A 241 2.88 -1.52 1.20
C LEU A 241 2.50 -2.93 1.69
N LEU A 242 1.44 -3.53 1.16
CA LEU A 242 0.91 -4.84 1.59
C LEU A 242 1.27 -6.00 0.65
N GLU A 243 1.74 -5.73 -0.57
CA GLU A 243 1.98 -6.77 -1.58
C GLU A 243 3.30 -7.52 -1.40
N THR A 244 4.38 -6.81 -1.07
CA THR A 244 5.73 -7.39 -0.97
C THR A 244 5.99 -8.08 0.37
N GLY A 245 7.09 -8.81 0.50
CA GLY A 245 7.52 -9.39 1.78
C GLY A 245 8.06 -8.32 2.72
N LYS A 246 8.94 -7.45 2.21
CA LYS A 246 9.57 -6.35 2.95
C LYS A 246 9.36 -5.02 2.24
N VAL A 247 9.42 -3.94 3.02
CA VAL A 247 9.38 -2.56 2.54
C VAL A 247 10.62 -1.86 3.09
N VAL A 248 11.48 -1.39 2.19
CA VAL A 248 12.68 -0.62 2.48
C VAL A 248 12.44 0.81 1.99
N MET A 249 12.54 1.81 2.87
CA MET A 249 12.29 3.19 2.47
C MET A 249 13.27 4.16 3.10
N GLU A 250 13.52 5.29 2.44
CA GLU A 250 14.30 6.39 3.02
C GLU A 250 13.60 6.97 4.27
N ARG A 251 14.39 7.48 5.20
CA ARG A 251 13.95 8.11 6.45
C ARG A 251 13.02 9.30 6.19
N SER A 252 13.41 10.19 5.28
CA SER A 252 12.60 11.34 4.84
C SER A 252 11.27 10.93 4.20
N VAL A 253 11.26 9.84 3.41
CA VAL A 253 10.05 9.29 2.79
C VAL A 253 9.07 8.81 3.84
N LEU A 254 9.53 8.08 4.86
CA LEU A 254 8.67 7.62 5.96
C LEU A 254 8.04 8.82 6.69
N GLN A 255 8.84 9.85 6.95
CA GLN A 255 8.39 11.08 7.56
C GLN A 255 7.32 11.79 6.72
N GLU A 256 7.60 12.01 5.45
CA GLU A 256 6.66 12.67 4.54
C GLU A 256 5.37 11.86 4.38
N MET A 257 5.47 10.53 4.25
CA MET A 257 4.32 9.64 4.15
C MET A 257 3.40 9.73 5.37
N ILE A 258 3.96 9.78 6.58
CA ILE A 258 3.19 9.94 7.82
C ILE A 258 2.58 11.35 7.90
N GLU A 259 3.34 12.37 7.52
CA GLU A 259 2.89 13.77 7.54
C GLU A 259 1.73 14.03 6.55
N GLN A 260 1.72 13.35 5.39
CA GLN A 260 0.62 13.38 4.42
C GLN A 260 -0.65 12.66 4.93
N HIS A 261 -0.46 11.60 5.75
CA HIS A 261 -1.52 10.67 6.19
C HIS A 261 -1.83 10.74 7.70
N GLN A 262 -1.90 11.96 8.25
CA GLN A 262 -2.22 12.23 9.67
C GLN A 262 -3.50 13.04 9.88
N SER A 263 -4.43 13.12 8.91
CA SER A 263 -5.62 14.01 9.02
C SER A 263 -6.62 13.63 10.12
N ASP A 264 -6.52 12.41 10.67
CA ASP A 264 -7.27 11.98 11.86
C ASP A 264 -6.57 12.33 13.18
N LEU A 265 -5.26 12.56 13.17
CA LEU A 265 -4.48 13.00 14.34
C LEU A 265 -4.41 14.53 14.43
N VAL A 266 -4.09 15.18 13.30
CA VAL A 266 -3.98 16.63 13.20
C VAL A 266 -5.27 17.17 12.63
N SER A 267 -6.02 17.91 13.45
CA SER A 267 -7.24 18.57 13.02
C SER A 267 -6.99 20.06 12.79
N ARG A 268 -7.54 20.61 11.71
CA ARG A 268 -7.58 22.08 11.49
C ARG A 268 -8.58 22.79 12.42
N ILE A 269 -9.27 22.05 13.29
CA ILE A 269 -10.21 22.62 14.24
C ILE A 269 -9.39 23.27 15.36
N VAL A 270 -9.70 24.52 15.62
CA VAL A 270 -9.06 25.34 16.65
C VAL A 270 -9.89 25.23 17.92
N VAL A 271 -9.28 24.79 19.02
CA VAL A 271 -9.92 24.74 20.34
C VAL A 271 -9.19 25.73 21.23
N GLY A 272 -9.87 26.79 21.70
CA GLY A 272 -9.24 27.81 22.53
C GLY A 272 -8.18 28.66 21.82
N GLY A 273 -8.29 28.87 20.51
CA GLY A 273 -7.38 29.73 19.73
C GLY A 273 -6.10 29.04 19.23
N LEU A 274 -5.85 27.77 19.61
CA LEU A 274 -4.71 26.98 19.13
C LEU A 274 -5.18 25.80 18.27
N PRO A 275 -4.49 25.49 17.15
CA PRO A 275 -4.75 24.26 16.40
C PRO A 275 -4.28 23.05 17.21
N LEU A 276 -5.00 21.94 17.11
CA LEU A 276 -4.57 20.68 17.71
C LEU A 276 -3.29 20.21 16.99
N LYS A 277 -2.15 20.27 17.69
CA LYS A 277 -0.87 19.75 17.17
C LYS A 277 -0.86 18.22 17.24
N GLY A 278 -0.34 17.60 16.19
CA GLY A 278 -0.12 16.15 16.15
C GLY A 278 1.04 15.72 17.04
N PRO A 279 1.21 14.41 17.25
CA PRO A 279 2.39 13.88 17.90
C PRO A 279 3.65 14.14 17.04
N GLN A 280 4.81 14.24 17.68
CA GLN A 280 6.07 14.46 16.97
C GLN A 280 6.42 13.27 16.04
N THR A 281 7.08 13.58 14.93
CA THR A 281 7.54 12.63 13.91
C THR A 281 9.07 12.57 13.92
N GLY A 282 9.65 11.37 14.02
CA GLY A 282 11.09 11.14 13.83
C GLY A 282 12.03 11.89 14.78
N GLU A 283 11.76 11.90 16.09
CA GLU A 283 12.68 12.54 17.05
C GLU A 283 13.95 11.68 17.18
N LYS A 284 15.09 12.21 16.74
CA LYS A 284 16.38 11.52 16.82
C LYS A 284 16.84 11.41 18.27
N VAL A 285 17.07 10.17 18.71
CA VAL A 285 17.56 9.84 20.06
C VAL A 285 19.07 9.65 20.05
N LEU A 286 19.58 8.92 19.05
CA LEU A 286 20.99 8.59 18.85
C LEU A 286 21.39 8.87 17.41
#